data_AF-A0A3P7KT60-F1
#
_entry.id   AF-A0A3P7KT60-F1
#
_cell.length_a   1.000
_cell.length_b   1.000
_cell.length_c   1.000
_cell.angle_alpha   90.00
_cell.angle_beta   90.00
_cell.angle_gamma   90.00
#
_symmetry.space_group_name_H-M   'P 1'
#
loop_
_entity.id
_entity.type
_entity.pdbx_description
1 polymer ?
#
loop_
_entity_poly.entity_id
_entity_poly.type
_entity_poly.pdbx_seq_one_letter_code
_entity_poly.pdbx_strand_id
1 'polypeptide(L)'
;MLAWTYGYPRVMSSFYFEKTDQGPPNYGVRSGFATRSPSFNPDQTCDPSSGWVCEHRWPTIRFGAEKLWLGCLFVLGKWSDSEAHALARQQLRR
;
A
#
# COMPACT_ATOMS: atom_id res chain seq x y z
N MET A 1 3.50 -7.76 -6.93
CA MET A 1 2.92 -8.59 -5.85
C MET A 1 1.40 -8.43 -5.67
N LEU A 2 0.80 -7.25 -5.88
CA LEU A 2 -0.67 -7.06 -5.79
C LEU A 2 -1.49 -7.63 -6.98
N ALA A 3 -0.85 -7.88 -8.12
CA ALA A 3 -1.52 -8.41 -9.31
C ALA A 3 -1.78 -9.93 -9.24
N TRP A 4 -0.94 -10.65 -8.50
CA TRP A 4 -0.97 -12.11 -8.40
C TRP A 4 -1.89 -12.58 -7.27
N THR A 5 -2.57 -13.71 -7.46
CA THR A 5 -3.60 -14.22 -6.53
C THR A 5 -3.05 -15.16 -5.47
N TYR A 6 -1.74 -15.21 -5.27
CA TYR A 6 -1.13 -16.10 -4.28
C TYR A 6 -1.16 -15.49 -2.88
N GLY A 7 -1.88 -16.15 -1.97
CA GLY A 7 -1.96 -15.80 -0.56
C GLY A 7 -2.78 -14.54 -0.26
N TYR A 8 -2.70 -14.08 0.99
CA TYR A 8 -3.33 -12.84 1.45
C TYR A 8 -2.34 -11.68 1.35
N PRO A 9 -2.53 -10.71 0.43
CA PRO A 9 -1.64 -9.58 0.30
C PRO A 9 -1.74 -8.69 1.54
N ARG A 10 -0.60 -8.41 2.15
CA ARG A 10 -0.46 -7.46 3.26
C ARG A 10 0.39 -6.29 2.78
N VAL A 11 -0.15 -5.08 2.88
CA VAL A 11 0.56 -3.84 2.54
C VAL A 11 1.12 -3.25 3.83
N MET A 12 2.43 -3.02 3.85
CA MET A 12 3.07 -2.31 4.96
C MET A 12 2.83 -0.80 4.81
N SER A 13 2.64 -0.11 5.93
CA SER A 13 2.59 1.35 6.00
C SER A 13 3.63 1.84 6.99
N SER A 14 4.60 2.63 6.54
CA SER A 14 5.74 3.08 7.35
C SER A 14 5.69 4.56 7.72
N PHE A 15 6.65 4.98 8.54
CA PHE A 15 6.92 6.36 8.94
C PHE A 15 8.38 6.70 8.61
N TYR A 16 8.67 7.99 8.43
CA TYR A 16 10.04 8.46 8.19
C TYR A 16 10.86 8.45 9.49
N PHE A 17 12.07 7.90 9.42
CA PHE A 17 13.04 7.90 10.51
C PHE A 17 14.42 8.32 9.99
N GLU A 18 15.17 9.05 10.81
CA GLU A 18 16.56 9.44 10.50
C GLU A 18 17.58 8.52 11.18
N LYS A 19 17.18 7.88 12.29
CA LYS A 19 18.02 6.95 13.07
C LYS A 19 17.32 5.60 13.17
N THR A 20 18.11 4.52 13.23
CA THR A 20 17.62 3.14 13.31
C THR A 20 16.80 2.86 14.57
N ASP A 21 17.08 3.59 15.66
CA ASP A 21 16.43 3.39 16.97
C ASP A 21 15.29 4.38 17.22
N GLN A 22 14.86 5.11 16.19
CA GLN A 22 13.82 6.12 16.31
C GLN A 22 12.44 5.48 16.28
N GLY A 23 11.69 5.68 17.38
CA GLY A 23 10.29 5.31 17.46
C GLY A 23 9.38 6.15 16.55
N PRO A 24 8.06 5.87 16.54
CA PRO A 24 7.12 6.57 15.68
C PRO A 24 7.09 8.08 15.97
N PRO A 25 6.65 8.91 15.00
CA PRO A 25 6.49 10.35 15.17
C PRO A 25 5.66 10.64 16.43
N ASN A 26 6.20 11.43 17.34
CA ASN A 26 5.59 11.73 18.63
C ASN A 26 5.65 13.22 18.95
N TYR A 27 4.80 13.68 19.87
CA TYR A 27 4.74 15.07 20.34
C TYR A 27 5.87 15.44 21.34
N GLY A 28 6.92 14.63 21.43
CA GLY A 28 8.11 14.87 22.27
C GLY A 28 7.93 14.57 23.76
N VAL A 29 8.98 14.84 24.54
CA VAL A 29 9.07 14.51 25.98
C VAL A 29 7.97 15.19 26.81
N ARG A 30 7.58 16.42 26.45
CA ARG A 30 6.55 17.20 27.17
C ARG A 30 5.15 16.61 27.13
N SER A 31 4.88 15.72 26.18
CA SER A 31 3.60 15.03 26.01
C SER A 31 3.68 13.55 26.39
N GLY A 32 4.78 13.11 27.00
CA GLY A 32 5.00 11.71 27.35
C GLY A 32 5.18 10.81 26.13
N PHE A 33 5.74 11.32 25.03
CA PHE A 33 5.91 10.60 23.77
C PHE A 33 4.60 10.12 23.14
N ALA A 34 3.51 10.87 23.32
CA ALA A 34 2.25 10.57 22.64
C ALA A 34 2.45 10.52 21.12
N THR A 35 2.05 9.41 20.50
CA THR A 35 2.16 9.19 19.06
C THR A 35 1.31 10.23 18.32
N ARG A 36 1.89 10.85 17.29
CA ARG A 36 1.22 11.84 16.45
C ARG A 36 0.34 11.14 15.43
N SER A 37 -0.94 11.50 15.37
CA SER A 37 -1.84 11.04 14.32
C SER A 37 -1.40 11.58 12.94
N PRO A 38 -1.55 10.78 11.86
CA PRO A 38 -1.25 11.25 10.51
C PRO A 38 -2.18 12.40 10.12
N SER A 39 -1.62 13.38 9.39
CA SER A 39 -2.39 14.45 8.76
C SER A 39 -2.65 14.06 7.30
N PHE A 40 -3.86 14.33 6.82
CA PHE A 40 -4.27 13.97 5.47
C PHE A 40 -4.44 15.22 4.61
N ASN A 41 -3.85 15.16 3.41
CA ASN A 41 -4.04 16.15 2.37
C ASN A 41 -5.37 15.93 1.64
N PRO A 42 -5.87 16.93 0.89
CA PRO A 42 -7.07 16.78 0.05
C PRO A 42 -6.93 15.64 -0.98
N ASP A 43 -5.70 15.34 -1.42
CA ASP A 43 -5.39 14.24 -2.35
C ASP A 43 -5.39 12.85 -1.68
N GLN A 44 -5.83 12.77 -0.42
CA GLN A 44 -5.84 11.56 0.42
C GLN A 44 -4.46 10.94 0.67
N THR A 45 -3.38 11.64 0.31
CA THR A 45 -2.01 11.31 0.70
C THR A 45 -1.76 11.79 2.13
N CYS A 46 -0.83 11.12 2.83
CA CYS A 46 -0.37 11.64 4.11
C CYS A 46 0.61 12.79 3.90
N ASP A 47 0.50 13.80 4.75
CA ASP A 47 1.39 14.94 4.73
C ASP A 47 2.78 14.53 5.28
N PRO A 48 3.88 14.78 4.55
CA PRO A 48 5.24 14.51 5.02
C PRO A 48 5.56 15.18 6.37
N SER A 49 4.95 16.33 6.68
CA SER A 49 5.14 17.05 7.94
C SER A 49 4.59 16.31 9.16
N SER A 50 3.71 15.32 8.94
CA SER A 50 3.21 14.43 10.00
C SER A 50 4.18 13.28 10.32
N GLY A 51 5.18 13.05 9.46
CA GLY A 51 6.17 11.98 9.59
C GLY A 51 5.71 10.61 9.07
N TRP A 52 4.50 10.51 8.53
CA TRP A 52 3.92 9.25 8.01
C TRP A 52 4.04 9.15 6.49
N VAL A 53 4.41 7.95 5.99
CA VAL A 53 4.56 7.69 4.54
C VAL A 53 3.21 7.28 3.91
N CYS A 54 2.45 6.44 4.60
CA CYS A 54 1.12 5.97 4.18
C CYS A 54 1.06 5.34 2.78
N GLU A 55 1.93 4.37 2.51
CA GLU A 55 2.04 3.63 1.24
C GLU A 55 0.70 2.98 0.84
N HIS A 56 -0.11 2.57 1.82
CA HIS A 56 -1.44 2.02 1.59
C HIS A 56 -2.43 2.98 0.88
N ARG A 57 -2.14 4.30 0.88
CA ARG A 57 -2.97 5.33 0.25
C ARG A 57 -2.50 5.74 -1.13
N TRP A 58 -1.30 5.31 -1.54
CA TRP A 58 -0.78 5.66 -2.85
C TRP A 58 -1.71 5.15 -3.94
N PRO A 59 -2.00 5.97 -4.98
CA PRO A 59 -2.91 5.57 -6.04
C PRO A 59 -2.59 4.18 -6.61
N THR A 60 -1.31 3.91 -6.88
CA THR A 60 -0.82 2.63 -7.42
C THR A 60 -1.18 1.42 -6.55
N ILE A 61 -1.16 1.57 -5.22
CA ILE A 61 -1.41 0.47 -4.28
C ILE A 61 -2.92 0.32 -4.02
N ARG A 62 -3.63 1.44 -3.83
CA ARG A 62 -5.09 1.47 -3.65
C ARG A 62 -5.81 0.78 -4.81
N PHE A 63 -5.48 1.15 -6.05
CA PHE A 63 -6.14 0.58 -7.23
C PHE A 63 -5.83 -0.92 -7.40
N GLY A 64 -4.68 -1.39 -6.91
CA GLY A 64 -4.34 -2.81 -6.90
C GLY A 64 -5.13 -3.61 -5.86
N ALA A 65 -5.33 -3.04 -4.66
CA ALA A 65 -6.07 -3.66 -3.57
C ALA A 65 -7.57 -3.80 -3.87
N GLU A 66 -8.19 -2.77 -4.47
CA GLU A 66 -9.62 -2.77 -4.81
C GLU A 66 -9.98 -3.88 -5.81
N LYS A 67 -9.09 -4.14 -6.77
CA LYS A 67 -9.27 -5.20 -7.78
C LYS A 67 -9.22 -6.61 -7.22
N LEU A 68 -8.70 -6.83 -6.01
CA LEU A 68 -8.64 -8.16 -5.37
C LEU A 68 -10.00 -8.60 -4.81
N TRP A 69 -10.85 -7.66 -4.40
CA TRP A 69 -12.16 -7.98 -3.81
C TRP A 69 -13.19 -8.48 -4.84
N LEU A 70 -13.02 -8.10 -6.12
CA LEU A 70 -13.87 -8.54 -7.23
C LEU A 70 -13.56 -9.96 -7.74
N GLY A 71 -12.67 -10.72 -7.10
CA GLY A 71 -11.90 -11.78 -7.78
C GLY A 71 -11.97 -13.22 -7.25
N CYS A 72 -13.09 -13.71 -6.71
CA CYS A 72 -13.19 -15.10 -6.23
C CYS A 72 -13.49 -16.15 -7.33
N LEU A 73 -13.49 -15.79 -8.62
CA LEU A 73 -13.79 -16.73 -9.71
C LEU A 73 -12.92 -16.46 -10.95
N PHE A 74 -11.60 -16.69 -10.89
CA PHE A 74 -10.74 -16.37 -12.05
C PHE A 74 -9.50 -17.27 -12.24
N VAL A 75 -9.39 -17.87 -13.43
CA VAL A 75 -8.22 -18.60 -13.93
C VAL A 75 -7.13 -17.60 -14.34
N LEU A 76 -5.89 -17.84 -13.90
CA LEU A 76 -4.73 -17.08 -14.36
C LEU A 76 -4.44 -17.43 -15.83
N GLY A 77 -4.55 -16.45 -16.72
CA GLY A 77 -4.38 -16.63 -18.17
C GLY A 77 -3.18 -15.85 -18.74
N LYS A 78 -2.45 -16.54 -19.64
CA LYS A 78 -1.28 -16.13 -20.46
C LYS A 78 -0.04 -15.62 -19.72
N TRP A 79 1.02 -16.42 -19.81
CA TRP A 79 2.38 -16.14 -19.37
C TRP A 79 3.28 -16.00 -20.62
N SER A 80 4.23 -15.05 -20.60
CA SER A 80 5.14 -14.72 -21.71
C SER A 80 6.52 -14.39 -21.15
N ASP A 81 7.58 -14.99 -21.71
CA ASP A 81 8.93 -15.08 -21.12
C ASP A 81 9.99 -14.12 -21.67
N SER A 82 9.57 -13.07 -22.37
CA SER A 82 10.45 -11.94 -22.64
C SER A 82 10.44 -11.00 -21.43
N GLU A 83 11.49 -10.19 -21.25
CA GLU A 83 11.74 -9.29 -20.10
C GLU A 83 10.54 -8.39 -19.67
N ALA A 84 9.47 -8.34 -20.48
CA ALA A 84 8.16 -7.82 -20.13
C ALA A 84 7.13 -8.95 -19.92
N HIS A 85 6.85 -9.27 -18.65
CA HIS A 85 5.75 -10.17 -18.28
C HIS A 85 4.44 -9.38 -18.12
N ALA A 86 3.46 -9.63 -19.00
CA ALA A 86 2.12 -9.08 -18.89
C ALA A 86 1.12 -10.18 -18.52
N LEU A 87 0.47 -10.03 -17.38
CA LEU A 87 -0.59 -10.93 -16.89
C LEU A 87 -1.90 -10.17 -16.92
N ALA A 88 -2.85 -10.63 -17.73
CA ALA A 88 -4.16 -10.01 -17.85
C ALA A 88 -5.21 -10.84 -17.10
N ARG A 89 -6.09 -10.16 -16.34
CA ARG A 89 -7.29 -10.79 -15.79
C ARG A 89 -8.37 -10.77 -16.87
N GLN A 90 -8.67 -11.94 -17.44
CA GLN A 90 -9.51 -12.04 -18.63
C GLN A 90 -10.99 -12.15 -18.29
N GLN A 91 -11.75 -11.05 -18.18
CA GLN A 91 -13.19 -11.08 -17.90
C GLN A 91 -13.95 -12.18 -18.67
N LEU A 92 -14.62 -13.06 -17.92
CA LEU A 92 -15.46 -14.13 -18.44
C LEU A 92 -16.69 -13.41 -18.95
N ARG A 93 -16.72 -13.13 -20.27
CA ARG A 93 -17.96 -12.76 -20.94
C ARG A 93 -18.92 -13.93 -20.75
N ARG A 94 -19.94 -13.75 -19.92
CA ARG A 94 -21.19 -14.50 -20.05
C ARG A 94 -21.95 -13.96 -21.25
#